data_AF-A0A524PHV4-F1
#
_entry.id   AF-A0A524PHV4-F1
#
_cell.length_a   1.000
_cell.length_b   1.000
_cell.length_c   1.000
_cell.angle_alpha   90.00
_cell.angle_beta   90.00
_cell.angle_gamma   90.00
#
_symmetry.space_group_name_H-M   'P 1'
#
loop_
_entity.id
_entity.type
_entity.pdbx_description
1 polymer ?
#
loop_
_entity_poly.entity_id
_entity_poly.type
_entity_poly.pdbx_seq_one_letter_code
_entity_poly.pdbx_strand_id
1 'polypeptide(L)' 'MPVTLNGQTYCQTAEACARAAISKNTFLRWVRQGTFPDVRYRDRKGWRLFSSDDVERLRARVQEVRETQQS' A
#
# COMPACT_ATOMS: atom_id res chain seq x y z
N MET A 1 13.15 -0.20 5.88
CA MET A 1 13.31 -0.98 7.13
C MET A 1 11.93 -1.39 7.58
N PRO A 2 11.65 -2.70 7.68
CA PRO A 2 10.38 -3.19 8.22
C PRO A 2 10.29 -2.79 9.69
N VAL A 3 9.13 -2.28 10.08
CA VAL A 3 8.84 -1.88 11.46
C VAL A 3 8.04 -3.00 12.09
N THR A 4 8.62 -3.72 13.04
CA THR A 4 7.90 -4.73 13.79
C THR A 4 7.20 -4.06 14.96
N LEU A 5 5.87 -4.04 14.93
CA LEU A 5 5.04 -3.42 15.95
C LEU A 5 4.11 -4.50 16.50
N ASN A 6 4.17 -4.76 17.81
CA ASN A 6 3.34 -5.78 18.48
C ASN A 6 3.47 -7.21 17.91
N GLY A 7 4.66 -7.58 17.40
CA GLY A 7 4.88 -8.89 16.76
C GLY A 7 4.37 -9.00 15.32
N GLN A 8 3.73 -7.95 14.79
CA GLN A 8 3.32 -7.84 13.40
C GLN A 8 4.35 -7.03 12.62
N THR A 9 4.75 -7.53 11.45
CA THR A 9 5.65 -6.81 10.55
C THR A 9 4.85 -5.80 9.73
N TYR A 10 5.20 -4.53 9.86
CA TYR A 10 4.66 -3.46 9.03
C TYR A 10 5.71 -2.96 8.03
N CYS A 11 5.27 -2.77 6.80
CA CYS A 11 6.08 -2.21 5.73
C CYS A 11 5.68 -0.76 5.49
N GLN A 12 6.65 0.08 5.11
CA GLN A 12 6.36 1.44 4.69
C GLN A 12 5.81 1.46 3.27
N THR A 13 5.23 2.58 2.85
CA THR A 13 4.65 2.76 1.50
C THR A 13 5.58 2.31 0.37
N ALA A 14 6.88 2.62 0.44
CA ALA A 14 7.83 2.26 -0.61
C ALA A 14 7.95 0.73 -0.78
N GLU A 15 7.99 0.01 0.33
CA GLU A 15 8.11 -1.45 0.32
C GLU A 15 6.78 -2.11 -0.06
N ALA A 16 5.65 -1.58 0.43
CA ALA A 16 4.32 -2.01 -0.01
C ALA A 16 4.13 -1.85 -1.53
N CYS A 17 4.55 -0.70 -2.09
CA CYS A 17 4.50 -0.45 -3.54
C CYS A 17 5.38 -1.42 -4.33
N ALA A 18 6.59 -1.72 -3.84
CA ALA A 18 7.48 -2.69 -4.47
C ALA A 18 6.87 -4.11 -4.47
N ARG A 19 6.29 -4.54 -3.34
CA ARG A 19 5.63 -5.86 -3.23
C ARG A 19 4.36 -5.96 -4.07
N ALA A 20 3.60 -4.87 -4.19
CA ALA A 20 2.39 -4.82 -5.00
C ALA A 20 2.67 -4.51 -6.49
N ALA A 21 3.93 -4.41 -6.91
CA ALA A 21 4.34 -4.09 -8.28
C ALA A 21 3.67 -2.81 -8.85
N ILE A 22 3.54 -1.78 -8.02
CA ILE A 22 2.95 -0.48 -8.38
C ILE A 22 3.94 0.65 -8.11
N SER A 23 3.93 1.67 -8.97
CA SER A 23 4.71 2.89 -8.74
C SER A 23 4.14 3.72 -7.60
N LYS A 24 5.03 4.32 -6.79
CA LYS A 24 4.64 5.22 -5.68
C LYS A 24 3.72 6.35 -6.15
N ASN A 25 3.93 6.88 -7.36
CA ASN A 25 3.08 7.92 -7.95
C ASN A 25 1.63 7.47 -8.14
N THR A 26 1.41 6.27 -8.66
CA THR A 26 0.07 5.70 -8.86
C THR A 26 -0.62 5.47 -7.53
N PHE A 27 0.10 4.92 -6.56
CA PHE A 27 -0.41 4.75 -5.20
C PHE A 27 -0.82 6.09 -4.57
N LEU A 28 0.06 7.10 -4.63
CA LEU A 28 -0.24 8.44 -4.10
C LEU A 28 -1.44 9.07 -4.81
N ARG A 29 -1.59 8.88 -6.12
CA ARG A 29 -2.76 9.33 -6.88
C ARG A 29 -4.04 8.67 -6.36
N TRP A 30 -4.06 7.35 -6.17
CA TRP A 30 -5.23 6.63 -5.66
C TRP A 30 -5.64 7.08 -4.27
N VAL A 31 -4.68 7.28 -3.38
CA VAL A 31 -4.94 7.84 -2.06
C VAL A 31 -5.56 9.24 -2.18
N ARG A 32 -4.99 10.12 -3.01
CA ARG A 32 -5.54 11.48 -3.22
C ARG A 32 -6.93 11.47 -3.83
N GLN A 33 -7.24 10.48 -4.66
CA GLN A 33 -8.54 10.31 -5.30
C GLN A 33 -9.55 9.53 -4.43
N GLY A 34 -9.14 9.03 -3.25
CA GLY A 34 -9.98 8.18 -2.41
C GLY A 34 -10.24 6.78 -3.01
N THR A 35 -9.51 6.39 -4.06
CA THR A 35 -9.65 5.10 -4.75
C THR A 35 -9.11 3.93 -3.92
N PHE A 36 -8.16 4.21 -3.03
CA PHE A 36 -7.61 3.22 -2.10
C PHE A 36 -7.82 3.72 -0.66
N PRO A 37 -8.41 2.90 0.22
CA PRO A 37 -8.64 3.31 1.61
C PRO A 37 -7.32 3.59 2.32
N ASP A 38 -7.30 4.60 3.18
CA ASP A 38 -6.10 4.92 3.96
C ASP A 38 -5.74 3.78 4.92
N VAL A 39 -4.47 3.67 5.28
CA VAL A 39 -3.99 2.60 6.16
C VAL A 39 -4.51 2.78 7.58
N ARG A 40 -4.77 1.66 8.25
CA ARG A 40 -5.27 1.64 9.63
C ARG A 40 -4.23 2.11 10.65
N TYR A 41 -2.94 1.97 10.33
CA TYR A 41 -1.84 2.27 11.24
C TYR A 41 -0.92 3.34 10.66
N ARG A 42 -0.60 4.33 11.50
CA ARG A 42 0.44 5.33 11.23
C ARG A 42 1.45 5.31 12.37
N ASP A 43 2.72 5.40 12.00
CA ASP A 43 3.81 5.54 12.96
C ASP A 43 3.72 6.90 13.67
N ARG A 44 4.45 7.08 14.80
CA ARG A 44 4.54 8.35 15.53
C ARG A 44 5.01 9.52 14.67
N LYS A 45 5.78 9.24 13.62
CA LYS A 45 6.23 10.24 12.64
C LYS A 45 5.20 10.55 11.54
N GLY A 46 4.00 9.96 11.60
CA GLY A 46 2.94 10.12 10.61
C GLY A 46 3.10 9.26 9.35
N TRP A 47 4.08 8.35 9.32
CA TRP A 47 4.27 7.45 8.18
C TRP A 47 3.20 6.36 8.16
N ARG A 48 2.70 6.07 6.96
CA ARG A 48 1.76 4.98 6.71
C ARG A 48 2.44 3.62 6.88
N LEU A 49 1.87 2.80 7.74
CA LEU A 49 2.31 1.43 8.00
C LEU A 49 1.31 0.46 7.36
N PHE A 50 1.83 -0.38 6.46
CA PHE A 50 1.07 -1.40 5.75
C PHE A 50 1.32 -2.75 6.42
N SER A 51 0.26 -3.38 6.88
CA SER A 51 0.31 -4.79 7.27
C SER A 51 0.40 -5.69 6.03
N SER A 52 0.70 -6.97 6.22
CA SER A 52 0.65 -7.96 5.13
C SER A 52 -0.71 -7.98 4.42
N ASP A 53 -1.81 -7.82 5.17
CA ASP A 53 -3.17 -7.76 4.63
C ASP A 53 -3.38 -6.51 3.75
N ASP A 54 -2.89 -5.34 4.20
CA ASP A 54 -2.96 -4.11 3.41
C ASP A 54 -2.17 -4.23 2.09
N VAL A 55 -1.01 -4.90 2.12
CA VAL A 55 -0.20 -5.16 0.92
C VAL A 55 -0.93 -6.10 -0.04
N GLU A 56 -1.60 -7.13 0.48
CA GLU A 56 -2.36 -8.07 -0.33
C GLU A 56 -3.58 -7.40 -0.99
N ARG A 57 -4.31 -6.58 -0.22
CA ARG A 57 -5.40 -5.74 -0.75
C ARG A 57 -4.91 -4.76 -1.81
N LEU A 58 -3.75 -4.13 -1.60
CA LEU A 58 -3.13 -3.26 -2.58
C LEU A 58 -2.79 -4.03 -3.86
N ARG A 59 -2.18 -5.22 -3.74
CA ARG A 59 -1.83 -6.07 -4.87
C ARG A 59 -3.07 -6.49 -5.66
N ALA A 60 -4.13 -6.94 -4.98
CA ALA A 60 -5.39 -7.32 -5.61
C ALA A 60 -5.98 -6.15 -6.41
N ARG A 61 -5.99 -4.94 -5.83
CA ARG A 61 -6.45 -3.73 -6.51
C ARG A 61 -5.58 -3.37 -7.74
N VAL A 62 -4.27 -3.55 -7.64
CA VAL A 62 -3.34 -3.34 -8.77
C VAL A 62 -3.63 -4.29 -9.91
N GLN A 63 -3.90 -5.57 -9.62
CA GLN A 63 -4.26 -6.55 -10.64
C GLN A 63 -5.57 -6.14 -11.34
N GLU A 64 -6.60 -5.80 -10.57
CA GLU A 64 -7.90 -5.34 -11.11
C GLU A 64 -7.78 -4.10 -12.02
N VAL A 65 -6.95 -3.11 -11.65
CA VAL A 65 -6.74 -1.92 -12.49
C VAL A 65 -5.95 -2.24 -13.77
N ARG A 66 -4.99 -3.17 -13.71
CA ARG A 66 -4.21 -3.55 -14.90
C ARG A 66 -5.07 -4.25 -15.95
N GLU A 67 -6.01 -5.08 -15.53
CA GLU A 67 -6.97 -5.72 -16.45
C GLU A 67 -7.87 -4.70 -17.17
N THR A 68 -8.14 -3.54 -16.55
CA THR A 68 -9.00 -2.50 -17.15
C THR A 68 -8.22 -1.52 -18.05
N GLN A 69 -6.89 -1.42 -17.91
CA GLN A 69 -6.05 -0.43 -18.62
C GLN A 69 -5.31 -1.03 -19.83
N GLN A 70 -5.67 -2.25 -20.22
CA GLN A 70 -5.02 -2.99 -21.30
C GLN A 70 -6.09 -3.50 -22.28
N SER A 71 -6.82 -2.59 -22.92
CA SER A 71 -7.66 -2.90 -24.08
C SER A 71 -7.68 -1.75 -25.08
#